data_AF-A0A2U3LPK7-F1
#
_entry.id   AF-A0A2U3LPK7-F1
#
_cell.length_a   1.000
_cell.length_b   1.000
_cell.length_c   1.000
_cell.angle_alpha   90.00
_cell.angle_beta   90.00
_cell.angle_gamma   90.00
#
_symmetry.space_group_name_H-M   'P 1'
#
loop_
_entity.id
_entity.type
_entity.pdbx_description
1 polymer ?
#
loop_
_entity_poly.entity_id
_entity_poly.type
_entity_poly.pdbx_seq_one_letter_code
_entity_poly.pdbx_strand_id
1 'polypeptide(L)' 'MNLYIILGFMTIVAGMTLIATGTDGGRELSVNMSVMIGSIMVMLGTVRLRKGFWLRKQEVSQKRK' A
#
# COMPACT_ATOMS: atom_id res chain seq x y z
N MET A 1 -7.16 -15.14 7.33
CA MET A 1 -6.51 -14.36 6.24
C MET A 1 -5.98 -13.09 6.89
N ASN A 2 -4.67 -12.81 6.85
CA ASN A 2 -4.09 -11.74 7.66
C ASN A 2 -4.62 -10.37 7.19
N LEU A 3 -5.38 -9.68 8.04
CA LEU A 3 -6.05 -8.41 7.73
C LEU A 3 -5.05 -7.37 7.19
N TYR A 4 -3.82 -7.36 7.72
CA TYR A 4 -2.72 -6.51 7.29
C TYR A 4 -2.29 -6.72 5.83
N ILE A 5 -2.42 -7.93 5.29
CA ILE A 5 -2.06 -8.23 3.90
C ILE A 5 -3.12 -7.65 2.96
N ILE A 6 -4.40 -7.82 3.28
CA ILE A 6 -5.53 -7.28 2.50
C ILE A 6 -5.48 -5.75 2.53
N LEU A 7 -5.34 -5.17 3.73
CA LEU A 7 -5.26 -3.73 3.92
C LEU A 7 -4.05 -3.14 3.19
N GLY A 8 -2.91 -3.84 3.21
CA GLY A 8 -1.71 -3.47 2.47
C GLY A 8 -1.96 -3.40 0.96
N PHE A 9 -2.56 -4.44 0.38
CA PHE A 9 -2.92 -4.46 -1.05
C PHE A 9 -3.90 -3.33 -1.41
N MET A 10 -4.97 -3.13 -0.63
CA MET A 10 -5.92 -2.06 -0.87
C MET A 10 -5.27 -0.68 -0.80
N THR A 11 -4.31 -0.48 0.12
CA THR A 11 -3.58 0.79 0.23
C THR A 11 -2.71 1.05 -1.02
N ILE A 12 -2.07 0.01 -1.58
CA ILE A 12 -1.27 0.12 -2.81
C ILE A 12 -2.16 0.48 -4.00
N VAL A 13 -3.28 -0.23 -4.15
CA VAL A 13 -4.22 0.02 -5.25
C VAL A 13 -4.78 1.44 -5.16
N ALA A 14 -5.19 1.89 -3.97
CA ALA A 14 -5.64 3.26 -3.75
C ALA A 14 -4.58 4.30 -4.12
N GLY A 15 -3.31 4.05 -3.74
CA GLY A 15 -2.18 4.90 -4.13
C GLY A 15 -2.00 4.98 -5.65
N MET A 16 -2.04 3.85 -6.35
CA MET A 16 -1.95 3.80 -7.82
C MET A 16 -3.11 4.54 -8.50
N THR A 17 -4.34 4.35 -8.03
CA THR A 17 -5.49 5.07 -8.58
C THR A 17 -5.39 6.58 -8.35
N LEU A 18 -4.85 7.01 -7.22
CA LEU A 18 -4.66 8.44 -6.93
C LEU A 18 -3.62 9.07 -7.87
N ILE A 19 -2.53 8.34 -8.14
CA ILE A 19 -1.52 8.75 -9.14
C ILE A 19 -2.18 8.90 -10.50
N ALA A 20 -2.92 7.88 -10.95
CA ALA A 20 -3.56 7.85 -12.26
C ALA A 20 -4.60 8.98 -12.44
N THR A 21 -5.53 9.14 -11.50
CA THR A 21 -6.54 10.21 -11.53
C THR A 21 -5.90 11.59 -11.43
N GLY A 22 -4.81 11.70 -10.67
CA GLY A 22 -4.05 12.92 -10.51
C GLY A 22 -3.31 13.36 -11.76
N THR A 23 -2.81 12.41 -12.55
CA THR A 23 -2.15 12.66 -13.85
C THR A 23 -3.12 13.04 -14.96
N ASP A 24 -4.36 12.54 -14.95
CA ASP A 24 -5.35 12.78 -16.00
C ASP A 24 -5.91 14.23 -16.00
N GLY A 25 -5.86 14.91 -14.84
CA GLY A 25 -6.44 16.25 -14.64
C GLY A 25 -5.63 17.43 -15.22
N GLY A 26 -4.47 17.20 -15.85
CA GLY A 26 -3.72 18.17 -16.67
C GLY A 26 -3.12 19.41 -15.96
N ARG A 27 -3.42 19.66 -14.68
CA ARG A 27 -2.83 20.76 -13.91
C ARG A 27 -1.51 20.32 -13.27
N GLU A 28 -0.38 20.82 -13.74
CA GLU A 28 0.97 20.42 -13.27
C GLU A 28 1.12 20.40 -11.74
N LEU A 29 0.56 21.40 -11.05
CA LEU A 29 0.58 21.51 -9.58
C LEU A 29 -0.23 20.39 -8.89
N SER A 30 -1.34 19.97 -9.51
CA SER A 30 -2.17 18.85 -9.05
C SER A 30 -1.53 17.49 -9.34
N VAL A 31 -0.82 17.38 -10.48
CA VAL A 31 -0.08 16.16 -10.86
C VAL A 31 1.04 15.88 -9.87
N ASN A 32 1.86 16.89 -9.54
CA ASN A 32 2.95 16.70 -8.58
C ASN A 32 2.45 16.30 -7.18
N MET A 33 1.37 16.93 -6.70
CA MET A 33 0.84 16.64 -5.37
C MET A 33 0.19 15.26 -5.28
N SER A 34 -0.59 14.87 -6.29
CA SER A 34 -1.24 13.55 -6.36
C SER A 34 -0.23 12.41 -6.52
N VAL A 35 0.80 12.59 -7.35
CA VAL A 35 1.90 11.63 -7.52
C VAL A 35 2.67 11.46 -6.20
N MET A 36 2.96 12.56 -5.49
CA MET A 36 3.67 12.53 -4.21
C MET A 36 2.86 11.80 -3.14
N ILE A 37 1.58 12.15 -2.97
CA ILE A 37 0.70 11.49 -1.99
C ILE A 37 0.49 10.02 -2.34
N GLY A 38 0.26 9.70 -3.62
CA GLY A 38 0.07 8.33 -4.08
C GLY A 38 1.32 7.47 -3.87
N SER A 39 2.52 8.03 -4.08
CA SER A 39 3.79 7.35 -3.82
C SER A 39 3.99 7.02 -2.34
N ILE A 40 3.66 7.96 -1.44
CA ILE A 40 3.67 7.73 0.02
C ILE A 40 2.68 6.61 0.39
N MET A 41 1.51 6.61 -0.24
CA MET A 41 0.46 5.63 0.01
C MET A 41 0.88 4.22 -0.43
N VAL A 42 1.53 4.09 -1.59
CA VAL A 42 2.13 2.83 -2.06
C VAL A 42 3.23 2.37 -1.10
N MET A 43 4.10 3.27 -0.64
CA MET A 43 5.15 2.95 0.34
C MET A 43 4.55 2.44 1.67
N LEU A 44 3.51 3.09 2.19
CA LEU A 44 2.80 2.62 3.39
C LEU A 44 2.14 1.25 3.18
N GLY A 45 1.57 1.02 2.00
CA GLY A 45 1.00 -0.27 1.63
C GLY A 45 2.03 -1.41 1.65
N THR A 46 3.22 -1.18 1.10
CA THR A 46 4.31 -2.18 1.13
C THR A 46 4.83 -2.46 2.54
N VAL A 47 4.92 -1.44 3.40
CA VAL A 47 5.28 -1.63 4.82
C VAL A 47 4.23 -2.47 5.56
N ARG A 48 2.94 -2.23 5.29
CA ARG A 48 1.83 -3.03 5.84
C ARG A 48 1.88 -4.48 5.37
N LEU A 49 2.16 -4.72 4.08
CA LEU A 49 2.37 -6.06 3.54
C LEU A 49 3.54 -6.77 4.22
N ARG A 50 4.68 -6.09 4.38
CA ARG A 50 5.87 -6.65 5.05
C ARG A 50 5.58 -7.03 6.50
N LYS A 51 4.88 -6.17 7.26
CA LYS A 51 4.42 -6.47 8.62
C LYS A 51 3.46 -7.66 8.65
N GLY A 52 2.47 -7.68 7.76
CA GLY A 52 1.50 -8.79 7.66
C GLY A 52 2.15 -10.13 7.33
N PHE A 53 3.19 -10.12 6.48
CA PHE A 53 3.95 -11.33 6.15
C PHE A 53 4.83 -11.80 7.30
N TRP A 54 5.44 -10.87 8.04
CA TRP A 54 6.23 -11.18 9.24
C TRP A 54 5.38 -11.79 10.35
N LEU A 55 4.18 -11.23 10.61
CA LEU A 55 3.21 -11.79 11.54
C LEU A 55 2.74 -13.18 11.10
N ARG A 56 2.43 -13.37 9.81
CA ARG A 56 2.07 -14.68 9.26
C ARG A 56 3.18 -15.72 9.48
N LYS A 57 4.45 -15.32 9.33
CA LYS A 57 5.60 -16.21 9.54
C LYS A 57 5.71 -16.67 11.00
N GLN A 58 5.39 -15.79 11.96
CA GLN A 58 5.39 -16.13 13.39
C GLN A 58 4.23 -17.07 13.75
N GLU A 59 3.03 -16.83 13.24
CA GLU A 59 1.88 -17.72 13.45
C GLU A 59 2.17 -19.16 12.96
N VAL A 60 2.81 -19.29 11.78
CA VAL A 60 3.20 -20.59 11.23
C VAL A 60 4.32 -21.23 12.05
N SER A 61 5.24 -20.44 12.62
CA SER A 61 6.33 -20.96 13.45
C SER A 61 5.87 -21.40 14.85
N GLN A 62 4.82 -20.78 15.40
CA GLN A 62 4.21 -21.16 16.68
C GLN A 62 3.42 -22.48 16.57
N LYS A 63 2.71 -22.72 15.46
CA LYS A 63 2.00 -23.99 15.22
C LYS A 63 2.88 -25.23 15.01
N ARG A 64 4.20 -25.07 14.92
CA ARG A 64 5.17 -26.17 14.75
C ARG A 64 5.87 -26.58 16.05
N LYS A 65 5.53 -25.98 17.19
CA LYS A 65 5.90 -26.44 18.53
C LYS A 65 4.70 -27.07 19.20
#